data_AF-A0A6V8E7A0-F1
#
_entry.id   AF-A0A6V8E7A0-F1
#
_cell.length_a   1.000
_cell.length_b   1.000
_cell.length_c   1.000
_cell.angle_alpha   90.00
_cell.angle_beta   90.00
_cell.angle_gamma   90.00
#
_symmetry.space_group_name_H-M   'P 1'
#
loop_
_entity.id
_entity.type
_entity.pdbx_description
1 polymer ?
#
loop_
_entity_poly.entity_id
_entity_poly.type
_entity_poly.pdbx_seq_one_letter_code
_entity_poly.pdbx_strand_id
1 'polypeptide(L)'
;GRSRVFSEGEVFEKAGVNVSVVQGTLSPEAAAKMGGGHELDGSDLSFFATGLSLVLPPHNPMAPTVHANYRYFERGDGEAEGSWWFGGGSDLTPSYLFEEDAVHFHSVHKAACDRHGVADYEGFKQWCDDYFHIPHRGERRGVGGIFFDDLRAEGKEACFAFVDDVASQFLEAYMPILERRKDMPYTPEQKQWQQLRRGRYVEFNLVYDRGTKFGLTTNGRIESILMSLPLTARWEYCHEAKPGSDEAVLLEVLHQPVDWLNR
;
A
#
# COMPACT_ATOMS: atom_id res chain seq x y z
N GLY A 1 17.66 -6.32 7.72
CA GLY A 1 17.02 -5.37 6.78
C GLY A 1 17.76 -4.03 6.75
N ARG A 2 17.38 -3.13 5.83
CA ARG A 2 17.90 -1.77 5.69
C ARG A 2 16.74 -0.80 5.57
N SER A 3 16.66 0.14 6.51
CA SER A 3 15.71 1.26 6.46
C SER A 3 16.40 2.50 5.90
N ARG A 4 15.77 3.15 4.92
CA ARG A 4 16.15 4.48 4.44
C ARG A 4 14.99 5.41 4.72
N VAL A 5 15.18 6.33 5.66
CA VAL A 5 14.14 7.28 6.08
C VAL A 5 14.74 8.66 6.05
N PHE A 6 13.96 9.63 5.57
CA PHE A 6 14.24 11.04 5.79
C PHE A 6 12.95 11.79 6.09
N SER A 7 13.09 12.92 6.74
CA SER A 7 11.99 13.82 7.12
C SER A 7 12.40 15.25 6.81
N GLU A 8 11.41 16.15 6.77
CA GLU A 8 11.61 17.60 6.60
C GLU A 8 12.28 17.98 5.28
N GLY A 9 12.01 17.24 4.20
CA GLY A 9 12.45 17.61 2.85
C GLY A 9 11.48 18.58 2.16
N GLU A 10 11.95 19.23 1.10
CA GLU A 10 11.16 20.21 0.33
C GLU A 10 9.97 19.56 -0.40
N VAL A 11 10.20 18.38 -1.00
CA VAL A 11 9.17 17.65 -1.76
C VAL A 11 8.42 16.67 -0.86
N PHE A 12 9.16 15.90 -0.06
CA PHE A 12 8.59 14.93 0.86
C PHE A 12 8.77 15.40 2.30
N GLU A 13 7.65 15.53 3.00
CA GLU A 13 7.67 15.90 4.42
C GLU A 13 8.22 14.74 5.27
N LYS A 14 7.93 13.50 4.83
CA LYS A 14 8.55 12.28 5.31
C LYS A 14 8.63 11.32 4.13
N ALA A 15 9.61 10.45 4.14
CA ALA A 15 9.67 9.34 3.20
C ALA A 15 10.43 8.20 3.85
N GLY A 16 9.94 6.99 3.66
CA GLY A 16 10.71 5.81 4.03
C GLY A 16 10.59 4.71 3.00
N VAL A 17 11.72 4.05 2.78
CA VAL A 17 11.88 2.89 1.91
C VAL A 17 12.66 1.86 2.72
N ASN A 18 11.97 0.79 3.08
CA ASN A 18 12.48 -0.28 3.93
C ASN A 18 12.64 -1.55 3.13
N VAL A 19 13.76 -2.22 3.33
CA VAL A 19 13.97 -3.61 2.92
C VAL A 19 14.14 -4.45 4.17
N SER A 20 13.36 -5.53 4.29
CA SER A 20 13.49 -6.52 5.37
C SER A 20 13.92 -7.86 4.80
N VAL A 21 14.73 -8.56 5.60
CA VAL A 21 15.09 -9.97 5.40
C VAL A 21 15.05 -10.55 6.80
N VAL A 22 14.13 -11.48 7.02
CA VAL A 22 13.82 -12.07 8.32
C VAL A 22 13.79 -13.58 8.13
N GLN A 23 14.43 -14.28 9.06
CA GLN A 23 14.42 -15.74 9.12
C GLN A 23 14.25 -16.15 10.57
N GLY A 24 13.62 -17.29 10.80
CA GLY A 24 13.42 -17.81 12.15
C GLY A 24 12.51 -19.02 12.18
N THR A 25 11.92 -19.26 13.34
CA THR A 25 10.97 -20.35 13.56
C THR A 25 9.64 -19.77 14.03
N LEU A 26 8.56 -20.07 13.32
CA LEU A 26 7.20 -19.71 13.71
C LEU A 26 6.74 -20.53 14.92
N SER A 27 5.86 -19.96 15.74
CA SER A 27 5.06 -20.78 16.66
C SER A 27 4.02 -21.57 15.86
N PRO A 28 3.56 -22.74 16.34
CA PRO A 28 2.49 -23.49 15.69
C PRO A 28 1.21 -22.67 15.46
N GLU A 29 0.87 -21.77 16.39
CA GLU A 29 -0.27 -20.87 16.26
C GLU A 29 -0.09 -19.84 15.13
N ALA A 30 1.12 -19.26 15.01
CA ALA A 30 1.42 -18.32 13.93
C ALA A 30 1.41 -19.05 12.58
N ALA A 31 1.98 -20.26 12.51
CA ALA A 31 1.97 -21.08 11.31
C ALA A 31 0.56 -21.40 10.81
N ALA A 32 -0.39 -21.69 11.71
CA ALA A 32 -1.77 -21.99 11.34
C ALA A 32 -2.57 -20.78 10.81
N LYS A 33 -2.13 -19.55 11.10
CA LYS A 33 -2.82 -18.31 10.67
C LYS A 33 -2.23 -17.70 9.39
N MET A 34 -1.10 -18.22 8.91
CA MET A 34 -0.39 -17.69 7.74
C MET A 34 -0.90 -18.33 6.45
N GLY A 35 -0.80 -17.61 5.32
CA GLY A 35 -1.07 -18.14 4.00
C GLY A 35 -0.30 -19.44 3.74
N GLY A 36 -0.98 -20.48 3.24
CA GLY A 36 -0.44 -21.84 3.09
C GLY A 36 -0.29 -22.65 4.39
N GLY A 37 -0.54 -22.03 5.55
CA GLY A 37 -0.44 -22.65 6.88
C GLY A 37 -1.40 -23.82 7.12
N HIS A 38 -2.55 -23.80 6.46
CA HIS A 38 -3.54 -24.88 6.52
C HIS A 38 -3.09 -26.15 5.79
N GLU A 39 -2.18 -26.05 4.81
CA GLU A 39 -1.78 -27.17 3.95
C GLU A 39 -0.56 -27.94 4.53
N LEU A 40 0.14 -27.39 5.54
CA LEU A 40 1.41 -27.93 6.05
C LEU A 40 1.32 -28.57 7.45
N ASP A 41 0.12 -28.72 8.03
CA ASP A 41 -0.17 -29.43 9.31
C ASP A 41 0.77 -29.12 10.50
N GLY A 42 1.38 -27.93 10.53
CA GLY A 42 2.34 -27.54 11.58
C GLY A 42 3.73 -28.20 11.51
N SER A 43 4.03 -28.94 10.44
CA SER A 43 5.39 -29.36 10.08
C SER A 43 6.17 -28.19 9.46
N ASP A 44 7.51 -28.21 9.50
CA ASP A 44 8.38 -27.15 8.97
C ASP A 44 8.04 -25.73 9.44
N LEU A 45 8.38 -25.46 10.70
CA LEU A 45 8.17 -24.17 11.35
C LEU A 45 9.25 -23.14 11.01
N SER A 46 10.35 -23.53 10.36
CA SER A 46 11.32 -22.56 9.85
C SER A 46 10.66 -21.72 8.76
N PHE A 47 10.93 -20.42 8.78
CA PHE A 47 10.44 -19.51 7.76
C PHE A 47 11.51 -18.52 7.31
N PHE A 48 11.32 -18.04 6.09
CA PHE A 48 12.04 -16.91 5.52
C PHE A 48 11.01 -15.92 4.97
N ALA A 49 11.28 -14.64 5.20
CA ALA A 49 10.47 -13.55 4.70
C ALA A 49 11.37 -12.40 4.24
N THR A 50 11.15 -11.90 3.04
CA THR A 50 11.81 -10.69 2.56
C THR A 50 10.81 -9.77 1.89
N GLY A 51 11.07 -8.48 1.91
CA GLY A 51 10.25 -7.55 1.17
C GLY A 51 10.77 -6.13 1.18
N LEU A 52 10.26 -5.37 0.23
CA LEU A 52 10.36 -3.93 0.15
C LEU A 52 9.03 -3.32 0.57
N SER A 53 9.07 -2.26 1.39
CA SER A 53 7.91 -1.44 1.69
C SER A 53 8.30 0.02 1.70
N LEU A 54 7.46 0.87 1.09
CA LEU A 54 7.64 2.30 1.08
C LEU A 54 6.34 3.03 1.38
N VAL A 55 6.49 4.20 2.00
CA VAL A 55 5.43 5.19 2.14
C VAL A 55 6.07 6.55 1.95
N LEU A 56 5.55 7.33 1.00
CA LEU A 56 6.10 8.63 0.63
C LEU A 56 5.03 9.72 0.77
N PRO A 57 4.86 10.36 1.94
CA PRO A 57 3.98 11.52 2.09
C PRO A 57 4.60 12.82 1.56
N PRO A 58 4.09 13.42 0.47
CA PRO A 58 4.58 14.70 -0.02
C PRO A 58 4.23 15.84 0.93
N HIS A 59 5.01 16.91 0.86
CA HIS A 59 4.70 18.15 1.55
C HIS A 59 3.50 18.88 0.91
N ASN A 60 3.44 18.94 -0.42
CA ASN A 60 2.37 19.63 -1.13
C ASN A 60 1.03 18.86 -1.08
N PRO A 61 -0.11 19.46 -0.68
CA PRO A 61 -1.42 18.80 -0.66
C PRO A 61 -1.90 18.32 -2.03
N MET A 62 -1.40 18.90 -3.13
CA MET A 62 -1.74 18.48 -4.49
C MET A 62 -1.02 17.19 -4.90
N ALA A 63 0.10 16.86 -4.25
CA ALA A 63 0.84 15.65 -4.54
C ALA A 63 0.35 14.49 -3.64
N PRO A 64 -0.05 13.34 -4.22
CA PRO A 64 -0.61 12.24 -3.45
C PRO A 64 0.45 11.50 -2.63
N THR A 65 0.05 11.01 -1.46
CA THR A 65 0.82 9.99 -0.75
C THR A 65 0.76 8.69 -1.54
N VAL A 66 1.89 7.98 -1.65
CA VAL A 66 1.94 6.66 -2.27
C VAL A 66 2.48 5.63 -1.30
N HIS A 67 1.92 4.44 -1.36
CA HIS A 67 2.42 3.25 -0.69
C HIS A 67 2.73 2.17 -1.73
N ALA A 68 3.79 1.41 -1.48
CA ALA A 68 4.04 0.17 -2.20
C ALA A 68 4.65 -0.87 -1.26
N ASN A 69 4.29 -2.13 -1.47
CA ASN A 69 4.90 -3.26 -0.81
C ASN A 69 5.05 -4.41 -1.79
N TYR A 70 6.20 -5.09 -1.76
CA TYR A 70 6.44 -6.32 -2.51
C TYR A 70 7.21 -7.26 -1.60
N ARG A 71 6.68 -8.47 -1.39
CA ARG A 71 7.22 -9.40 -0.41
C ARG A 71 7.13 -10.83 -0.90
N TYR A 72 8.07 -11.62 -0.40
CA TYR A 72 8.13 -13.06 -0.56
C TYR A 72 8.16 -13.70 0.83
N PHE A 73 7.47 -14.82 0.95
CA PHE A 73 7.45 -15.64 2.14
C PHE A 73 7.62 -17.10 1.77
N GLU A 74 8.39 -17.84 2.56
CA GLU A 74 8.49 -19.30 2.46
C GLU A 74 8.64 -19.96 3.84
N ARG A 75 8.24 -21.23 3.90
CA ARG A 75 8.44 -22.14 5.03
C ARG A 75 9.26 -23.34 4.58
N GLY A 76 10.03 -23.89 5.53
CA GLY A 76 10.91 -25.03 5.24
C GLY A 76 11.94 -24.67 4.17
N ASP A 77 12.04 -25.53 3.16
CA ASP A 77 12.83 -25.33 1.93
C ASP A 77 12.03 -24.67 0.79
N GLY A 78 10.74 -24.38 1.01
CA GLY A 78 9.87 -23.81 0.00
C GLY A 78 9.50 -24.77 -1.14
N GLU A 79 9.71 -26.09 -0.99
CA GLU A 79 9.41 -27.08 -2.03
C GLU A 79 8.01 -27.69 -1.89
N ALA A 80 7.47 -27.73 -0.67
CA ALA A 80 6.13 -28.26 -0.43
C ALA A 80 5.04 -27.36 -1.04
N GLU A 81 3.93 -27.96 -1.48
CA GLU A 81 2.77 -27.19 -1.96
C GLU A 81 2.26 -26.25 -0.85
N GLY A 82 2.01 -25.00 -1.21
CA GLY A 82 1.58 -23.96 -0.26
C GLY A 82 2.66 -23.43 0.68
N SER A 83 3.90 -23.91 0.59
CA SER A 83 5.00 -23.46 1.47
C SER A 83 5.52 -22.06 1.17
N TRP A 84 5.15 -21.47 0.05
CA TRP A 84 5.61 -20.15 -0.36
C TRP A 84 4.49 -19.35 -1.05
N TRP A 85 4.64 -18.03 -1.02
CA TRP A 85 3.79 -17.12 -1.78
C TRP A 85 4.45 -15.75 -1.94
N PHE A 86 3.98 -15.01 -2.94
CA PHE A 86 4.26 -13.60 -3.13
C PHE A 86 3.06 -12.74 -2.75
N GLY A 87 3.32 -11.56 -2.24
CA GLY A 87 2.30 -10.58 -1.94
C GLY A 87 2.81 -9.19 -2.19
N GLY A 88 1.90 -8.25 -2.37
CA GLY A 88 2.30 -6.89 -2.63
C GLY A 88 1.21 -6.04 -3.24
N GLY A 89 1.65 -4.95 -3.85
CA GLY A 89 0.80 -3.96 -4.47
C GLY A 89 1.33 -2.55 -4.27
N SER A 90 0.67 -1.62 -4.94
CA SER A 90 0.89 -0.19 -4.76
C SER A 90 -0.44 0.52 -4.85
N ASP A 91 -0.61 1.55 -4.02
CA ASP A 91 -1.84 2.33 -3.92
C ASP A 91 -1.54 3.82 -3.76
N LEU A 92 -2.48 4.63 -4.27
CA LEU A 92 -2.38 6.08 -4.33
C LEU A 92 -3.41 6.73 -3.41
N THR A 93 -2.94 7.65 -2.55
CA THR A 93 -3.72 8.36 -1.54
C THR A 93 -3.64 9.87 -1.77
N PRO A 94 -4.44 10.43 -2.68
CA PRO A 94 -4.52 11.88 -2.89
C PRO A 94 -5.24 12.60 -1.74
N SER A 95 -4.91 13.89 -1.55
CA SER A 95 -5.77 14.81 -0.78
C SER A 95 -6.72 15.59 -1.68
N TYR A 96 -6.38 15.78 -2.95
CA TYR A 96 -7.25 16.35 -3.98
C TYR A 96 -7.26 15.42 -5.19
N LEU A 97 -8.44 15.18 -5.75
CA LEU A 97 -8.59 14.29 -6.90
C LEU A 97 -8.13 14.99 -8.18
N PHE A 98 -7.16 14.38 -8.86
CA PHE A 98 -6.83 14.64 -10.25
C PHE A 98 -7.07 13.35 -11.02
N GLU A 99 -8.12 13.32 -11.85
CA GLU A 99 -8.52 12.08 -12.53
C GLU A 99 -7.41 11.54 -13.43
N GLU A 100 -6.66 12.43 -14.10
CA GLU A 100 -5.52 12.06 -14.94
C GLU A 100 -4.39 11.37 -14.16
N ASP A 101 -4.24 11.66 -12.86
CA ASP A 101 -3.24 11.00 -12.02
C ASP A 101 -3.69 9.59 -11.64
N ALA A 102 -4.97 9.43 -11.30
CA ALA A 102 -5.54 8.12 -11.01
C ALA A 102 -5.51 7.22 -12.26
N VAL A 103 -5.94 7.75 -13.42
CA VAL A 103 -5.87 7.05 -14.71
C VAL A 103 -4.45 6.62 -15.02
N HIS A 104 -3.46 7.54 -14.93
CA HIS A 104 -2.05 7.22 -15.19
C HIS A 104 -1.55 6.09 -14.28
N PHE A 105 -1.76 6.23 -12.97
CA PHE A 105 -1.31 5.25 -11.99
C PHE A 105 -1.91 3.86 -12.25
N HIS A 106 -3.22 3.81 -12.50
CA HIS A 106 -3.92 2.56 -12.78
C HIS A 106 -3.52 1.95 -14.14
N SER A 107 -3.27 2.78 -15.16
CA SER A 107 -2.85 2.33 -16.49
C SER A 107 -1.50 1.64 -16.46
N VAL A 108 -0.54 2.21 -15.73
CA VAL A 108 0.81 1.63 -15.60
C VAL A 108 0.75 0.26 -14.92
N HIS A 109 -0.03 0.13 -13.83
CA HIS A 109 -0.20 -1.15 -13.14
C HIS A 109 -0.95 -2.18 -13.98
N LYS A 110 -2.02 -1.77 -14.70
CA LYS A 110 -2.72 -2.67 -15.62
C LYS A 110 -1.79 -3.18 -16.72
N ALA A 111 -1.03 -2.29 -17.34
CA ALA A 111 -0.07 -2.67 -18.37
C ALA A 111 0.98 -3.66 -17.86
N ALA A 112 1.39 -3.56 -16.59
CA ALA A 112 2.24 -4.55 -15.94
C ALA A 112 1.52 -5.88 -15.76
N CYS A 113 0.32 -5.91 -15.17
CA CYS A 113 -0.47 -7.13 -15.03
C CYS A 113 -0.72 -7.84 -16.37
N ASP A 114 -1.10 -7.09 -17.42
CA ASP A 114 -1.42 -7.64 -18.75
C ASP A 114 -0.26 -8.40 -19.41
N ARG A 115 0.99 -8.24 -18.94
CA ARG A 115 2.17 -8.97 -19.43
C ARG A 115 2.35 -10.36 -18.80
N HIS A 116 1.62 -10.68 -17.73
CA HIS A 116 1.85 -11.89 -16.94
C HIS A 116 0.57 -12.70 -16.76
N GLY A 117 0.61 -14.00 -17.10
CA GLY A 117 -0.56 -14.89 -16.96
C GLY A 117 -1.03 -15.11 -15.52
N VAL A 118 -0.12 -14.93 -14.56
CA VAL A 118 -0.40 -15.05 -13.11
C VAL A 118 -1.11 -13.83 -12.52
N ALA A 119 -1.26 -12.75 -13.29
CA ALA A 119 -1.78 -11.48 -12.81
C ALA A 119 -3.21 -11.22 -13.29
N ASP A 120 -4.07 -10.78 -12.37
CA ASP A 120 -5.43 -10.34 -12.65
C ASP A 120 -5.58 -8.90 -12.16
N TYR A 121 -5.48 -7.93 -13.07
CA TYR A 121 -5.62 -6.52 -12.72
C TYR A 121 -6.98 -6.22 -12.08
N GLU A 122 -8.07 -6.76 -12.62
CA GLU A 122 -9.42 -6.47 -12.13
C GLU A 122 -9.59 -7.01 -10.71
N GLY A 123 -9.18 -8.26 -10.49
CA GLY A 123 -9.14 -8.88 -9.17
C GLY A 123 -8.25 -8.14 -8.19
N PHE A 124 -7.02 -7.77 -8.58
CA PHE A 124 -6.09 -7.06 -7.69
C PHE A 124 -6.53 -5.63 -7.39
N LYS A 125 -7.16 -4.94 -8.34
CA LYS A 125 -7.73 -3.60 -8.12
C LYS A 125 -8.90 -3.67 -7.17
N GLN A 126 -9.83 -4.59 -7.38
CA GLN A 126 -10.97 -4.80 -6.48
C GLN A 126 -10.49 -5.14 -5.07
N TRP A 127 -9.48 -6.02 -4.95
CA TRP A 127 -8.90 -6.36 -3.66
C TRP A 127 -8.23 -5.14 -2.99
N CYS A 128 -7.61 -4.25 -3.76
CA CYS A 128 -7.06 -3.00 -3.24
C CYS A 128 -8.16 -2.11 -2.63
N ASP A 129 -9.28 -1.94 -3.34
CA ASP A 129 -10.42 -1.14 -2.89
C ASP A 129 -11.05 -1.70 -1.60
N ASP A 130 -11.08 -3.03 -1.47
CA ASP A 130 -11.62 -3.71 -0.30
C ASP A 130 -10.64 -3.69 0.88
N TYR A 131 -9.34 -3.88 0.63
CA TYR A 131 -8.31 -3.92 1.66
C TYR A 131 -8.12 -2.56 2.33
N PHE A 132 -8.09 -1.48 1.56
CA PHE A 132 -7.86 -0.11 2.06
C PHE A 132 -9.15 0.62 2.47
N HIS A 133 -10.23 -0.10 2.71
CA HIS A 133 -11.46 0.43 3.27
C HIS A 133 -11.29 0.75 4.77
N ILE A 134 -11.89 1.84 5.23
CA ILE A 134 -11.95 2.27 6.63
C ILE A 134 -13.42 2.08 7.11
N PRO A 135 -13.79 0.91 7.65
CA PRO A 135 -15.19 0.57 7.93
C PRO A 135 -15.93 1.58 8.79
N HIS A 136 -15.28 2.15 9.80
CA HIS A 136 -15.92 3.13 10.69
C HIS A 136 -16.11 4.52 10.07
N ARG A 137 -15.56 4.76 8.88
CA ARG A 137 -15.75 5.97 8.06
C ARG A 137 -16.59 5.70 6.80
N GLY A 138 -16.70 4.44 6.38
CA GLY A 138 -17.37 4.04 5.13
C GLY A 138 -16.65 4.54 3.88
N GLU A 139 -15.35 4.87 3.96
CA GLU A 139 -14.54 5.41 2.87
C GLU A 139 -13.25 4.61 2.71
N ARG A 140 -12.66 4.64 1.51
CA ARG A 140 -11.33 4.08 1.26
C ARG A 140 -10.28 5.12 1.62
N ARG A 141 -9.09 4.64 1.95
CA ARG A 141 -7.93 5.49 2.27
C ARG A 141 -7.60 6.44 1.12
N GLY A 142 -7.61 5.91 -0.10
CA GLY A 142 -7.23 6.58 -1.34
C GLY A 142 -7.98 6.02 -2.56
N VAL A 143 -7.47 6.30 -3.75
CA VAL A 143 -8.09 5.92 -5.03
C VAL A 143 -7.76 4.50 -5.49
N GLY A 144 -7.06 3.74 -4.64
CA GLY A 144 -6.72 2.35 -4.88
C GLY A 144 -5.44 2.20 -5.70
N GLY A 145 -5.37 1.09 -6.43
CA GLY A 145 -4.21 0.65 -7.18
C GLY A 145 -4.33 -0.84 -7.43
N ILE A 146 -3.31 -1.62 -7.06
CA ILE A 146 -3.38 -3.08 -7.02
C ILE A 146 -2.99 -3.59 -5.63
N PHE A 147 -3.62 -4.67 -5.20
CA PHE A 147 -3.25 -5.43 -4.01
C PHE A 147 -3.39 -6.92 -4.28
N PHE A 148 -2.38 -7.69 -3.89
CA PHE A 148 -2.37 -9.14 -3.99
C PHE A 148 -1.67 -9.75 -2.79
N ASP A 149 -2.13 -10.94 -2.41
CA ASP A 149 -1.60 -11.77 -1.34
C ASP A 149 -1.74 -13.22 -1.77
N ASP A 150 -0.98 -14.14 -1.17
CA ASP A 150 -1.04 -15.57 -1.47
C ASP A 150 -0.84 -15.92 -2.97
N LEU A 151 -0.09 -15.09 -3.71
CA LEU A 151 0.21 -15.33 -5.13
C LEU A 151 1.23 -16.47 -5.28
N ARG A 152 0.76 -17.59 -5.84
CA ARG A 152 1.51 -18.85 -5.96
C ARG A 152 1.27 -19.61 -7.28
N ALA A 153 0.62 -18.95 -8.25
CA ALA A 153 0.24 -19.56 -9.52
C ALA A 153 1.46 -19.78 -10.44
N GLU A 154 1.43 -20.85 -11.22
CA GLU A 154 2.42 -21.15 -12.29
C GLU A 154 3.90 -21.21 -11.84
N GLY A 155 4.15 -21.36 -10.54
CA GLY A 155 5.50 -21.52 -9.97
C GLY A 155 6.17 -20.22 -9.53
N LYS A 156 7.30 -20.36 -8.82
CA LYS A 156 8.01 -19.23 -8.18
C LYS A 156 8.52 -18.23 -9.22
N GLU A 157 9.05 -18.72 -10.33
CA GLU A 157 9.67 -17.90 -11.38
C GLU A 157 8.64 -17.00 -12.07
N ALA A 158 7.45 -17.53 -12.39
CA ALA A 158 6.37 -16.75 -13.00
C ALA A 158 5.84 -15.67 -12.04
N CYS A 159 5.61 -16.04 -10.78
CA CYS A 159 5.22 -15.08 -9.74
C CYS A 159 6.29 -14.00 -9.51
N PHE A 160 7.57 -14.40 -9.45
CA PHE A 160 8.68 -13.47 -9.26
C PHE A 160 8.82 -12.51 -10.45
N ALA A 161 8.71 -13.00 -11.69
CA ALA A 161 8.76 -12.15 -12.88
C ALA A 161 7.66 -11.08 -12.87
N PHE A 162 6.45 -11.43 -12.44
CA PHE A 162 5.37 -10.46 -12.24
C PHE A 162 5.69 -9.43 -11.15
N VAL A 163 6.15 -9.88 -9.98
CA VAL A 163 6.46 -8.99 -8.85
C VAL A 163 7.62 -8.05 -9.18
N ASP A 164 8.67 -8.54 -9.84
CA ASP A 164 9.81 -7.75 -10.30
C ASP A 164 9.36 -6.68 -11.30
N ASP A 165 8.54 -7.06 -12.28
CA ASP A 165 8.02 -6.13 -13.28
C ASP A 165 7.17 -5.03 -12.63
N VAL A 166 6.15 -5.39 -11.86
CA VAL A 166 5.30 -4.41 -11.15
C VAL A 166 6.12 -3.51 -10.21
N ALA A 167 7.10 -4.06 -9.48
CA ALA A 167 7.96 -3.27 -8.62
C ALA A 167 8.84 -2.29 -9.42
N SER A 168 9.33 -2.70 -10.60
CA SER A 168 10.13 -1.86 -11.49
C SER A 168 9.33 -0.69 -12.09
N GLN A 169 8.01 -0.88 -12.29
CA GLN A 169 7.12 0.17 -12.80
C GLN A 169 6.75 1.24 -11.77
N PHE A 170 7.13 1.09 -10.49
CA PHE A 170 6.74 2.04 -9.43
C PHE A 170 7.09 3.49 -9.76
N LEU A 171 8.31 3.74 -10.27
CA LEU A 171 8.74 5.09 -10.62
C LEU A 171 7.96 5.65 -11.81
N GLU A 172 7.66 4.83 -12.82
CA GLU A 172 6.82 5.22 -13.95
C GLU A 172 5.39 5.56 -13.49
N ALA A 173 4.84 4.80 -12.54
CA ALA A 173 3.51 5.04 -12.00
C ALA A 173 3.43 6.33 -11.17
N TYR A 174 4.49 6.69 -10.42
CA TYR A 174 4.41 7.77 -9.43
C TYR A 174 5.16 9.07 -9.80
N MET A 175 6.33 8.99 -10.42
CA MET A 175 7.17 10.18 -10.68
C MET A 175 6.48 11.21 -11.57
N PRO A 176 5.80 10.85 -12.69
CA PRO A 176 5.10 11.83 -13.51
C PRO A 176 4.00 12.57 -12.76
N ILE A 177 3.32 11.90 -11.83
CA ILE A 177 2.31 12.50 -10.96
C ILE A 177 2.99 13.49 -10.01
N LEU A 178 4.03 13.05 -9.30
CA LEU A 178 4.75 13.90 -8.36
C LEU A 178 5.29 15.17 -9.02
N GLU A 179 5.91 15.04 -10.19
CA GLU A 179 6.48 16.17 -10.94
C GLU A 179 5.43 17.20 -11.34
N ARG A 180 4.22 16.76 -11.74
CA ARG A 180 3.12 17.68 -12.05
C ARG A 180 2.60 18.43 -10.83
N ARG A 181 2.60 17.80 -9.66
CA ARG A 181 1.86 18.30 -8.49
C ARG A 181 2.72 18.98 -7.42
N LYS A 182 3.98 18.58 -7.27
CA LYS A 182 4.82 18.99 -6.12
C LYS A 182 5.01 20.50 -5.97
N ASP A 183 4.97 21.25 -7.07
CA ASP A 183 5.21 22.71 -7.08
C ASP A 183 3.92 23.53 -7.24
N MET A 184 2.73 22.89 -7.25
CA MET A 184 1.47 23.61 -7.37
C MET A 184 1.23 24.54 -6.17
N PRO A 185 0.71 25.76 -6.37
CA PRO A 185 0.35 26.62 -5.26
C PRO A 185 -0.80 26.00 -4.46
N TYR A 186 -0.80 26.21 -3.15
CA TYR A 186 -1.88 25.74 -2.28
C TYR A 186 -2.19 26.75 -1.17
N THR A 187 -3.40 26.69 -0.64
CA THR A 187 -3.85 27.56 0.46
C THR A 187 -3.67 26.88 1.83
N PRO A 188 -3.68 27.65 2.94
CA PRO A 188 -3.66 27.08 4.28
C PRO A 188 -4.79 26.08 4.53
N GLU A 189 -5.98 26.32 3.98
CA GLU A 189 -7.15 25.43 4.09
C GLU A 189 -6.88 24.10 3.39
N GLN A 190 -6.27 24.12 2.20
CA GLN A 190 -5.90 22.91 1.48
C GLN A 190 -4.84 22.09 2.22
N LYS A 191 -3.90 22.77 2.90
CA LYS A 191 -2.94 22.12 3.78
C LYS A 191 -3.62 21.50 5.01
N GLN A 192 -4.62 22.16 5.59
CA GLN A 192 -5.42 21.61 6.69
C GLN A 192 -6.21 20.37 6.25
N TRP A 193 -6.82 20.40 5.06
CA TRP A 193 -7.49 19.24 4.49
C TRP A 193 -6.55 18.04 4.31
N GLN A 194 -5.32 18.26 3.81
CA GLN A 194 -4.29 17.22 3.76
C GLN A 194 -4.03 16.61 5.15
N GLN A 195 -4.02 17.41 6.22
CA GLN A 195 -3.83 16.88 7.58
C GLN A 195 -5.01 15.99 8.03
N LEU A 196 -6.24 16.33 7.65
CA LEU A 196 -7.42 15.50 7.91
C LEU A 196 -7.37 14.18 7.12
N ARG A 197 -6.98 14.23 5.84
CA ARG A 197 -6.75 13.02 5.01
C ARG A 197 -5.63 12.14 5.58
N ARG A 198 -4.55 12.74 6.07
CA ARG A 198 -3.47 12.02 6.78
C ARG A 198 -3.95 11.41 8.09
N GLY A 199 -4.90 12.04 8.78
CA GLY A 199 -5.60 11.44 9.92
C GLY A 199 -6.27 10.11 9.56
N ARG A 200 -6.94 10.04 8.39
CA ARG A 200 -7.51 8.79 7.86
C ARG A 200 -6.45 7.74 7.55
N TYR A 201 -5.31 8.16 7.01
CA TYR A 201 -4.17 7.26 6.77
C TYR A 201 -3.67 6.63 8.08
N VAL A 202 -3.55 7.43 9.14
CA VAL A 202 -3.17 6.94 10.49
C VAL A 202 -4.25 6.02 11.07
N GLU A 203 -5.52 6.36 10.95
CA GLU A 203 -6.64 5.50 11.38
C GLU A 203 -6.55 4.13 10.74
N PHE A 204 -6.33 4.06 9.42
CA PHE A 204 -6.18 2.78 8.72
C PHE A 204 -4.98 1.98 9.22
N ASN A 205 -3.79 2.58 9.27
CA ASN A 205 -2.57 1.87 9.62
C ASN A 205 -2.59 1.32 11.04
N LEU A 206 -3.16 2.06 12.00
CA LEU A 206 -3.20 1.62 13.39
C LEU A 206 -4.35 0.65 13.69
N VAL A 207 -5.49 0.77 13.00
CA VAL A 207 -6.71 0.02 13.33
C VAL A 207 -6.95 -1.17 12.42
N TYR A 208 -6.53 -1.16 11.16
CA TYR A 208 -6.91 -2.18 10.17
C TYR A 208 -5.73 -2.86 9.49
N ASP A 209 -4.62 -2.16 9.25
CA ASP A 209 -3.50 -2.72 8.50
C ASP A 209 -2.91 -3.98 9.17
N ARG A 210 -2.97 -5.11 8.43
CA ARG A 210 -2.47 -6.40 8.90
C ARG A 210 -0.97 -6.36 9.13
N GLY A 211 -0.22 -5.69 8.25
CA GLY A 211 1.24 -5.59 8.33
C GLY A 211 1.70 -4.85 9.59
N THR A 212 1.10 -3.69 9.86
CA THR A 212 1.39 -2.89 11.05
C THR A 212 1.04 -3.64 12.34
N LYS A 213 -0.15 -4.23 12.44
CA LYS A 213 -0.55 -5.03 13.61
C LYS A 213 0.37 -6.21 13.87
N PHE A 214 0.70 -6.97 12.83
CA PHE A 214 1.63 -8.08 12.92
C PHE A 214 3.01 -7.62 13.39
N GLY A 215 3.54 -6.54 12.80
CA GLY A 215 4.82 -5.96 13.20
C GLY A 215 4.87 -5.51 14.66
N LEU A 216 3.79 -4.88 15.15
CA LEU A 216 3.71 -4.38 16.54
C LEU A 216 3.51 -5.49 17.58
N THR A 217 2.88 -6.60 17.20
CA THR A 217 2.61 -7.75 18.09
C THR A 217 3.74 -8.78 18.06
N THR A 218 4.59 -8.73 17.04
CA THR A 218 5.84 -9.48 16.97
C THR A 218 7.01 -8.61 17.44
N ASN A 219 8.17 -9.20 17.75
CA ASN A 219 9.35 -8.46 18.22
C ASN A 219 10.06 -7.69 17.07
N GLY A 220 9.27 -7.05 16.19
CA GLY A 220 9.73 -6.26 15.06
C GLY A 220 10.31 -4.92 15.49
N ARG A 221 11.12 -4.32 14.62
CA ARG A 221 11.72 -3.00 14.88
C ARG A 221 10.63 -1.92 14.77
N ILE A 222 10.10 -1.49 15.90
CA ILE A 222 8.97 -0.53 16.01
C ILE A 222 9.15 0.70 15.12
N GLU A 223 10.33 1.34 15.14
CA GLU A 223 10.65 2.51 14.31
C GLU A 223 10.55 2.24 12.79
N SER A 224 10.79 1.00 12.37
CA SER A 224 10.67 0.61 10.96
C SER A 224 9.22 0.33 10.57
N ILE A 225 8.40 -0.15 11.51
CA ILE A 225 6.98 -0.42 11.32
C ILE A 225 6.21 0.91 11.25
N LEU A 226 6.46 1.82 12.19
CA LEU A 226 5.79 3.12 12.28
C LEU A 226 6.35 4.17 11.31
N MET A 227 7.29 3.78 10.45
CA MET A 227 7.79 4.62 9.35
C MET A 227 6.64 5.13 8.47
N SER A 228 5.58 4.32 8.31
CA SER A 228 4.40 4.64 7.49
C SER A 228 3.58 5.83 7.99
N LEU A 229 3.71 6.21 9.27
CA LEU A 229 2.95 7.33 9.83
C LEU A 229 3.49 8.67 9.29
N PRO A 230 2.64 9.63 8.89
CA PRO A 230 3.08 10.96 8.46
C PRO A 230 3.70 11.74 9.62
N LEU A 231 4.43 12.82 9.32
CA LEU A 231 5.03 13.67 10.36
C LEU A 231 3.95 14.40 11.18
N THR A 232 2.91 14.87 10.50
CA THR A 232 1.73 15.49 11.11
C THR A 232 0.43 14.94 10.55
N ALA A 233 -0.60 14.92 11.39
CA ALA A 233 -1.97 14.56 11.05
C ALA A 233 -2.94 15.35 11.95
N ARG A 234 -4.21 15.43 11.56
CA ARG A 234 -5.23 16.21 12.27
C ARG A 234 -6.55 15.44 12.37
N TRP A 235 -7.24 15.65 13.48
CA TRP A 235 -8.61 15.21 13.71
C TRP A 235 -9.44 16.38 14.19
N GLU A 236 -10.62 16.54 13.62
CA GLU A 236 -11.58 17.57 13.99
C GLU A 236 -12.93 16.93 14.28
N TYR A 237 -13.59 17.44 15.32
CA TYR A 237 -14.90 16.97 15.73
C TYR A 237 -15.95 17.40 14.69
N CYS A 238 -16.69 16.43 14.13
CA CYS A 238 -17.78 16.65 13.17
C CYS A 238 -17.41 17.55 11.97
N HIS A 239 -16.17 17.48 11.48
CA HIS A 239 -15.78 18.15 10.25
C HIS A 239 -16.49 17.52 9.05
N GLU A 240 -17.11 18.37 8.22
CA GLU A 240 -17.75 17.99 6.94
C GLU A 240 -17.13 18.81 5.80
N ALA A 241 -16.84 18.15 4.68
CA ALA A 241 -16.40 18.85 3.48
C ALA A 241 -17.56 19.69 2.92
N LYS A 242 -17.24 20.87 2.38
CA LYS A 242 -18.26 21.77 1.83
C LYS A 242 -18.87 21.13 0.57
N PRO A 243 -20.20 21.03 0.45
CA PRO A 243 -20.82 20.47 -0.74
C PRO A 243 -20.36 21.17 -2.03
N GLY A 244 -20.00 20.37 -3.04
CA GLY A 244 -19.50 20.85 -4.33
C GLY A 244 -18.05 21.37 -4.33
N SER A 245 -17.30 21.19 -3.25
CA SER A 245 -15.86 21.49 -3.23
C SER A 245 -15.02 20.30 -3.73
N ASP A 246 -13.75 20.55 -4.05
CA ASP A 246 -12.82 19.50 -4.50
C ASP A 246 -12.60 18.42 -3.41
N GLU A 247 -12.69 18.80 -2.13
CA GLU A 247 -12.67 17.86 -1.01
C GLU A 247 -13.87 16.90 -1.04
N ALA A 248 -15.07 17.41 -1.33
CA ALA A 248 -16.27 16.60 -1.45
C ALA A 248 -16.19 15.66 -2.66
N VAL A 249 -15.67 16.14 -3.79
CA VAL A 249 -15.46 15.31 -5.00
C VAL A 249 -14.52 14.13 -4.72
N LEU A 250 -13.44 14.35 -3.96
CA LEU A 250 -12.59 13.25 -3.52
C LEU A 250 -13.39 12.27 -2.63
N LEU A 251 -14.13 12.77 -1.63
CA LEU A 251 -14.87 11.89 -0.72
C LEU A 251 -15.88 11.00 -1.45
N GLU A 252 -16.53 11.49 -2.50
CA GLU A 252 -17.46 10.69 -3.32
C GLU A 252 -16.79 9.42 -3.87
N VAL A 253 -15.62 9.57 -4.51
CA VAL A 253 -14.88 8.41 -5.06
C VAL A 253 -14.28 7.51 -3.97
N LEU A 254 -13.99 8.05 -2.79
CA LEU A 254 -13.54 7.25 -1.64
C LEU A 254 -14.68 6.46 -1.01
N HIS A 255 -15.91 6.98 -1.02
CA HIS A 255 -17.11 6.25 -0.59
C HIS A 255 -17.56 5.22 -1.63
N GLN A 256 -17.37 5.52 -2.92
CA GLN A 256 -17.77 4.69 -4.04
C GLN A 256 -16.62 4.59 -5.05
N PRO A 257 -15.71 3.60 -4.90
CA PRO A 257 -14.62 3.37 -5.83
C PRO A 257 -15.15 3.23 -7.25
N VAL A 258 -14.42 3.81 -8.18
CA VAL A 258 -14.76 3.82 -9.60
C VAL A 258 -13.78 2.97 -10.40
N ASP A 259 -14.17 2.61 -11.61
CA ASP A 259 -13.24 2.07 -12.60
C ASP A 259 -12.53 3.25 -13.28
N TRP A 260 -11.26 3.46 -12.96
CA TRP A 260 -10.47 4.56 -13.52
C TRP A 260 -10.14 4.39 -15.00
N LEU A 261 -10.24 3.20 -15.57
CA LEU A 261 -9.80 2.94 -16.95
C LEU A 261 -10.95 2.89 -17.95
N ASN A 262 -12.20 2.84 -17.47
CA ASN A 262 -13.40 2.79 -18.30
C ASN A 262 -14.42 3.92 -17.98
N ARG A 263 -13.95 5.03 -17.42
CA ARG A 263 -14.79 6.17 -17.02
C ARG A 263 -15.12 7.11 -18.18
#